data_AF-A0A7X8W6F4-F1
#
_entry.id   AF-A0A7X8W6F4-F1
#
_cell.length_a   1.000
_cell.length_b   1.000
_cell.length_c   1.000
_cell.angle_alpha   90.00
_cell.angle_beta   90.00
_cell.angle_gamma   90.00
#
_symmetry.space_group_name_H-M   'P 1'
#
loop_
_entity.id
_entity.type
_entity.pdbx_description
1 polymer ?
#
loop_
_entity_poly.entity_id
_entity_poly.type
_entity_poly.pdbx_seq_one_letter_code
_entity_poly.pdbx_strand_id
1 'polypeptide(L)'
;MEKQKTFFNYIADVFVIYGVIVFVYALLSLIIGDYISDYSSLFRLGSGGLSIATLLQLLLLAIIINIVKITFLTDRWIKNAPIFLRNLLFFLTIFGATAVLIVLFDWFPIHNWKAWVGFFLSYTISTIVSTLITRLKERAENNKMQAALDKYTKH
;
A
#
# COMPACT_ATOMS: atom_id res chain seq x y z
N MET A 1 17.21 13.43 13.99
CA MET A 1 17.61 14.19 12.79
C MET A 1 17.10 13.46 11.56
N GLU A 2 16.03 13.93 10.93
CA GLU A 2 15.62 13.40 9.62
C GLU A 2 16.73 13.68 8.61
N LYS A 3 17.46 12.64 8.19
CA LYS A 3 18.36 12.74 7.03
C LYS A 3 17.51 13.24 5.87
N GLN A 4 17.91 14.34 5.23
CA GLN A 4 17.24 14.81 4.02
C GLN A 4 17.14 13.65 3.03
N LYS A 5 15.91 13.16 2.79
CA LYS A 5 15.70 12.07 1.84
C LYS A 5 16.19 12.55 0.47
N THR A 6 17.26 11.94 -0.03
CA THR A 6 17.74 12.12 -1.40
C THR A 6 16.72 11.56 -2.38
N PHE A 7 16.73 12.06 -3.62
CA PHE A 7 15.87 11.58 -4.71
C PHE A 7 15.90 10.04 -4.85
N PHE A 8 17.08 9.44 -4.70
CA PHE A 8 17.26 7.98 -4.69
C PHE A 8 16.46 7.25 -3.61
N ASN A 9 16.24 7.83 -2.44
CA ASN A 9 15.45 7.20 -1.38
C ASN A 9 13.96 7.10 -1.77
N TYR A 10 13.45 8.05 -2.55
CA TYR A 10 12.08 7.98 -3.05
C TYR A 10 11.91 6.91 -4.11
N ILE A 11 12.88 6.79 -5.03
CA ILE A 11 12.93 5.69 -6.00
C ILE A 11 12.99 4.34 -5.27
N ALA A 12 13.86 4.21 -4.26
CA ALA A 12 13.95 3.00 -3.46
C ALA A 12 12.61 2.67 -2.78
N ASP A 13 11.94 3.66 -2.17
CA ASP A 13 10.63 3.47 -1.56
C ASP A 13 9.58 3.00 -2.60
N VAL A 14 9.62 3.48 -3.85
CA VAL A 14 8.74 3.01 -4.93
C VAL A 14 9.02 1.54 -5.25
N PHE A 15 10.29 1.16 -5.43
CA PHE A 15 10.66 -0.22 -5.76
C PHE A 15 10.36 -1.21 -4.63
N VAL A 16 10.44 -0.77 -3.37
CA VAL A 16 10.01 -1.58 -2.22
C VAL A 16 8.51 -1.85 -2.30
N ILE A 17 7.68 -0.82 -2.51
CA ILE A 17 6.23 -0.97 -2.65
C ILE A 17 5.90 -1.87 -3.85
N TYR A 18 6.53 -1.60 -4.99
CA TYR A 18 6.35 -2.37 -6.22
C TYR A 18 6.73 -3.84 -6.02
N GLY A 19 7.87 -4.14 -5.40
CA GLY A 19 8.32 -5.50 -5.14
C GLY A 19 7.34 -6.28 -4.27
N VAL A 20 6.82 -5.65 -3.20
CA VAL A 20 5.81 -6.29 -2.34
C VAL A 20 4.52 -6.56 -3.11
N ILE A 21 4.02 -5.59 -3.89
CA ILE A 21 2.79 -5.75 -4.68
C ILE A 21 2.96 -6.88 -5.69
N VAL A 22 4.03 -6.86 -6.49
CA VAL A 22 4.31 -7.91 -7.49
C VAL A 22 4.45 -9.27 -6.84
N PHE A 23 5.14 -9.37 -5.70
CA PHE A 23 5.28 -10.63 -4.97
C PHE A 23 3.92 -11.19 -4.54
N VAL A 24 3.05 -10.35 -3.96
CA VAL A 24 1.69 -10.76 -3.58
C VAL A 24 0.88 -11.21 -4.79
N TYR A 25 0.87 -10.44 -5.88
CA TYR A 25 0.11 -10.79 -7.08
C TYR A 25 0.67 -12.03 -7.79
N ALA A 26 1.99 -12.26 -7.76
CA ALA A 26 2.59 -13.48 -8.28
C ALA A 26 2.12 -14.71 -7.48
N LEU A 27 2.10 -14.63 -6.14
CA LEU A 27 1.56 -15.71 -5.31
C LEU A 27 0.08 -15.95 -5.58
N LEU A 28 -0.72 -14.89 -5.71
CA LEU A 28 -2.14 -15.01 -6.07
C LEU A 28 -2.30 -15.64 -7.47
N SER A 29 -1.45 -15.29 -8.43
CA SER A 29 -1.45 -15.90 -9.77
C SER A 29 -1.26 -17.41 -9.70
N LEU A 30 -0.35 -17.88 -8.85
CA LEU A 30 -0.07 -19.32 -8.69
C LEU A 30 -1.22 -20.08 -8.02
N ILE A 31 -1.94 -19.45 -7.09
CA ILE A 31 -2.99 -20.12 -6.30
C ILE A 31 -4.34 -20.08 -7.02
N ILE A 32 -4.71 -18.91 -7.56
CA ILE A 32 -6.07 -18.66 -8.07
C ILE A 32 -6.08 -18.14 -9.52
N GLY A 33 -4.94 -17.90 -10.15
CA GLY A 33 -4.84 -17.22 -11.45
C GLY A 33 -5.65 -17.89 -12.56
N ASP A 34 -5.60 -19.22 -12.67
CA ASP A 34 -6.32 -19.96 -13.71
C ASP A 34 -7.85 -19.90 -13.55
N TYR A 35 -8.35 -19.64 -12.33
CA TYR A 35 -9.79 -19.52 -12.07
C TYR A 35 -10.34 -18.13 -12.38
N ILE A 36 -9.49 -17.11 -12.41
CA ILE A 36 -9.89 -15.71 -12.53
C ILE A 36 -9.31 -15.01 -13.76
N SER A 37 -8.58 -15.73 -14.61
CA SER A 37 -7.94 -15.23 -15.83
C SER A 37 -8.95 -14.62 -16.81
N ASP A 38 -10.14 -15.20 -16.92
CA ASP A 38 -11.22 -14.71 -17.78
C ASP A 38 -11.96 -13.50 -17.17
N TYR A 39 -11.79 -13.26 -15.88
CA TYR A 39 -12.52 -12.22 -15.13
C TYR A 39 -11.67 -10.97 -14.84
N SER A 40 -10.34 -11.10 -14.86
CA SER A 40 -9.43 -10.05 -14.40
C SER A 40 -8.25 -9.88 -15.35
N SER A 41 -8.08 -8.67 -15.90
CA SER A 41 -6.94 -8.34 -16.75
C SER A 41 -5.58 -8.50 -16.04
N LEU A 42 -5.56 -8.40 -14.70
CA LEU A 42 -4.38 -8.60 -13.88
C LEU A 42 -3.85 -10.04 -13.99
N PHE A 43 -4.75 -11.02 -14.10
CA PHE A 43 -4.45 -12.45 -14.13
C PHE A 43 -4.62 -13.06 -15.53
N ARG A 44 -4.52 -12.26 -16.59
CA ARG A 44 -4.76 -12.70 -17.98
C ARG A 44 -3.92 -13.92 -18.42
N LEU A 45 -2.76 -14.13 -17.81
CA LEU A 45 -1.87 -15.28 -18.07
C LEU A 45 -2.08 -16.45 -17.07
N GLY A 46 -3.07 -16.34 -16.18
CA GLY A 46 -3.37 -17.35 -15.17
C GLY A 46 -2.20 -17.66 -14.24
N SER A 47 -1.92 -18.94 -14.04
CA SER A 47 -0.75 -19.42 -13.30
C SER A 47 0.58 -19.28 -14.08
N GLY A 48 0.53 -18.91 -15.36
CA GLY A 48 1.70 -18.67 -16.22
C GLY A 48 2.49 -17.39 -15.87
N GLY A 49 2.00 -16.58 -14.93
CA GLY A 49 2.68 -15.40 -14.39
C GLY A 49 1.95 -14.10 -14.66
N LEU A 50 2.64 -12.97 -14.47
CA LEU A 50 2.08 -11.64 -14.69
C LEU A 50 2.51 -11.10 -16.05
N SER A 51 1.56 -10.51 -16.78
CA SER A 51 1.87 -9.91 -18.08
C SER A 51 2.73 -8.64 -17.92
N ILE A 52 3.50 -8.27 -18.95
CA ILE A 52 4.28 -7.02 -18.94
C ILE A 52 3.36 -5.81 -18.70
N ALA A 53 2.17 -5.80 -19.29
CA ALA A 53 1.17 -4.75 -19.05
C ALA A 53 0.77 -4.68 -17.58
N THR A 54 0.49 -5.83 -16.96
CA THR A 54 0.17 -5.93 -15.52
C THR A 54 1.32 -5.37 -14.68
N LEU A 55 2.56 -5.77 -14.96
CA LEU A 55 3.74 -5.29 -14.23
C LEU A 55 3.88 -3.76 -14.30
N LEU A 56 3.68 -3.17 -15.48
CA LEU A 56 3.71 -1.71 -15.64
C LEU A 56 2.56 -1.01 -14.92
N GLN A 57 1.36 -1.59 -14.92
CA GLN A 57 0.21 -1.07 -14.17
C GLN A 57 0.46 -1.12 -12.65
N LEU A 58 1.07 -2.20 -12.14
CA LEU A 58 1.45 -2.32 -10.72
C LEU A 58 2.58 -1.33 -10.36
N LEU A 59 3.50 -1.06 -11.28
CA LEU A 59 4.53 -0.02 -11.10
C LEU A 59 3.89 1.37 -11.01
N LEU A 60 2.94 1.68 -11.89
CA LEU A 60 2.18 2.93 -11.84
C LEU A 60 1.44 3.08 -10.50
N LEU A 61 0.78 2.02 -10.02
CA LEU A 61 0.14 2.01 -8.71
C LEU A 61 1.15 2.29 -7.59
N ALA A 62 2.33 1.65 -7.62
CA ALA A 62 3.38 1.88 -6.61
C ALA A 62 3.89 3.34 -6.60
N ILE A 63 4.04 3.95 -7.78
CA ILE A 63 4.40 5.37 -7.92
C ILE A 63 3.31 6.25 -7.30
N ILE A 64 2.03 6.00 -7.62
CA ILE A 64 0.90 6.76 -7.07
C ILE A 64 0.85 6.64 -5.55
N ILE A 65 0.95 5.42 -5.00
CA ILE A 65 0.98 5.20 -3.54
C ILE A 65 2.11 6.00 -2.91
N ASN A 66 3.30 6.01 -3.52
CA ASN A 66 4.45 6.73 -3.01
C ASN A 66 4.22 8.25 -3.01
N ILE A 67 3.68 8.81 -4.10
CA ILE A 67 3.34 10.24 -4.19
C ILE A 67 2.32 10.60 -3.10
N VAL A 68 1.24 9.83 -2.98
CA VAL A 68 0.18 10.05 -1.97
C VAL A 68 0.76 9.94 -0.55
N LYS A 69 1.68 8.99 -0.29
CA LYS A 69 2.42 8.86 0.97
C LYS A 69 3.24 10.12 1.26
N ILE A 70 3.96 10.66 0.28
CA ILE A 70 4.74 11.88 0.47
C ILE A 70 3.82 13.06 0.77
N THR A 71 2.71 13.20 0.04
CA THR A 71 1.77 14.32 0.17
C THR A 71 1.10 14.33 1.55
N PHE A 72 0.54 13.20 1.99
CA PHE A 72 -0.26 13.17 3.21
C PHE A 72 0.52 12.75 4.46
N LEU A 73 1.50 11.86 4.35
CA LEU A 73 2.19 11.27 5.52
C LEU A 73 3.56 11.89 5.80
N THR A 74 4.09 12.76 4.94
CA THR A 74 5.31 13.53 5.25
C THR A 74 4.94 14.88 5.85
N ASP A 75 5.64 15.32 6.89
CA ASP A 75 5.43 16.61 7.59
C ASP A 75 5.76 17.85 6.74
N ARG A 76 6.09 17.64 5.46
CA ARG A 76 6.42 18.71 4.51
C ARG A 76 5.23 19.60 4.18
N TRP A 77 4.03 19.04 4.03
CA TRP A 77 2.87 19.78 3.50
C TRP A 77 1.76 20.02 4.52
N ILE A 78 1.54 19.09 5.46
CA ILE A 78 0.45 19.16 6.44
C ILE A 78 1.04 19.16 7.85
N LYS A 79 1.58 20.31 8.27
CA LYS A 79 2.34 20.45 9.51
C LYS A 79 1.48 20.42 10.79
N ASN A 80 0.19 20.75 10.69
CA ASN A 80 -0.69 20.98 11.83
C ASN A 80 -1.96 20.08 11.88
N ALA A 81 -2.11 19.11 10.97
CA ALA A 81 -3.28 18.22 11.02
C ALA A 81 -3.03 17.01 11.95
N PRO A 82 -4.07 16.53 12.68
CA PRO A 82 -3.94 15.34 13.48
C PRO A 82 -3.58 14.13 12.61
N ILE A 83 -2.71 13.26 13.13
CA ILE A 83 -2.22 12.05 12.43
C ILE A 83 -3.37 11.18 11.90
N PHE A 84 -4.49 11.14 12.63
CA PHE A 84 -5.70 10.43 12.24
C PHE A 84 -6.29 10.95 10.92
N LEU A 85 -6.39 12.28 10.76
CA LEU A 85 -6.95 12.90 9.56
C LEU A 85 -6.03 12.67 8.34
N ARG A 86 -4.71 12.73 8.55
CA ARG A 86 -3.72 12.46 7.50
C ARG A 86 -3.81 11.01 6.99
N ASN A 87 -3.96 10.05 7.91
CA ASN A 87 -4.17 8.65 7.56
C ASN A 87 -5.49 8.44 6.83
N LEU A 88 -6.58 9.06 7.29
CA LEU A 88 -7.89 8.97 6.63
C LEU A 88 -7.83 9.49 5.18
N LEU A 89 -7.24 10.67 4.96
CA LEU A 89 -7.08 11.25 3.61
C LEU A 89 -6.17 10.40 2.72
N PHE A 90 -5.09 9.86 3.28
CA PHE A 90 -4.20 8.93 2.58
C PHE A 90 -4.96 7.70 2.07
N PHE A 91 -5.73 7.04 2.93
CA PHE A 91 -6.50 5.85 2.54
C PHE A 91 -7.60 6.18 1.54
N LEU A 92 -8.36 7.26 1.75
CA LEU A 92 -9.39 7.68 0.79
C LEU A 92 -8.80 7.98 -0.59
N THR A 93 -7.64 8.64 -0.65
CA THR A 93 -6.98 8.97 -1.92
C THR A 93 -6.48 7.72 -2.63
N ILE A 94 -5.87 6.77 -1.90
CA ILE A 94 -5.43 5.49 -2.48
C ILE A 94 -6.63 4.68 -2.97
N PHE A 95 -7.71 4.63 -2.20
CA PHE A 95 -8.93 3.94 -2.59
C PHE A 95 -9.48 4.50 -3.89
N GLY A 96 -9.62 5.84 -3.99
CA GLY A 96 -10.07 6.51 -5.20
C GLY A 96 -9.13 6.27 -6.38
N ALA A 97 -7.82 6.41 -6.19
CA ALA A 97 -6.83 6.16 -7.24
C ALA A 97 -6.90 4.71 -7.74
N THR A 98 -7.01 3.75 -6.83
CA THR A 98 -7.12 2.33 -7.20
C THR A 98 -8.43 2.05 -7.95
N ALA A 99 -9.56 2.64 -7.52
CA ALA A 99 -10.83 2.55 -8.23
C ALA A 99 -10.74 3.11 -9.66
N VAL A 100 -10.02 4.21 -9.87
CA VAL A 100 -9.76 4.77 -11.21
C VAL A 100 -8.94 3.79 -12.05
N LEU A 101 -7.86 3.21 -11.51
CA LEU A 101 -7.06 2.22 -12.25
C LEU A 101 -7.84 0.95 -12.57
N ILE A 102 -8.72 0.51 -11.67
CA ILE A 102 -9.62 -0.64 -11.91
C ILE A 102 -10.49 -0.39 -13.14
N VAL A 103 -11.07 0.81 -13.26
CA VAL A 103 -11.91 1.20 -14.40
C VAL A 103 -11.10 1.39 -15.68
N LEU A 104 -9.91 1.99 -15.59
CA LEU A 104 -9.08 2.27 -16.78
C LEU A 104 -8.40 1.02 -17.36
N PHE A 105 -8.12 0.02 -16.53
CA PHE A 105 -7.38 -1.17 -16.93
C PHE A 105 -8.20 -2.47 -16.84
N ASP A 106 -9.50 -2.36 -16.58
CA ASP A 106 -10.42 -3.49 -16.46
C ASP A 106 -9.91 -4.58 -15.50
N TRP A 107 -9.38 -4.16 -14.35
CA TRP A 107 -8.82 -5.11 -13.37
C TRP A 107 -9.87 -6.10 -12.86
N PHE A 108 -11.13 -5.68 -12.77
CA PHE A 108 -12.26 -6.58 -12.57
C PHE A 108 -13.55 -5.94 -13.13
N PRO A 109 -14.63 -6.72 -13.35
CA PRO A 109 -15.81 -6.24 -14.06
C PRO A 109 -16.52 -5.11 -13.30
N ILE A 110 -16.61 -3.94 -13.93
CA ILE A 110 -17.18 -2.72 -13.31
C ILE A 110 -18.66 -2.92 -12.95
N HIS A 111 -19.40 -3.67 -13.78
CA HIS A 111 -20.82 -3.95 -13.57
C HIS A 111 -21.09 -5.01 -12.48
N ASN A 112 -20.05 -5.68 -11.96
CA ASN A 112 -20.21 -6.66 -10.90
C ASN A 112 -20.05 -6.01 -9.52
N TRP A 113 -21.17 -5.60 -8.92
CA TRP A 113 -21.18 -4.97 -7.59
C TRP A 113 -20.53 -5.85 -6.50
N LYS A 114 -20.57 -7.19 -6.64
CA LYS A 114 -19.93 -8.10 -5.68
C LYS A 114 -18.41 -7.95 -5.67
N ALA A 115 -17.81 -7.71 -6.84
CA ALA A 115 -16.37 -7.48 -6.96
C ALA A 115 -15.96 -6.17 -6.25
N TRP A 116 -16.76 -5.11 -6.39
CA TRP A 116 -16.55 -3.85 -5.68
C TRP A 116 -16.70 -3.98 -4.16
N VAL A 117 -17.67 -4.76 -3.69
CA VAL A 117 -17.83 -5.04 -2.25
C VAL A 117 -16.63 -5.83 -1.72
N GLY A 118 -16.16 -6.84 -2.46
CA GLY A 118 -14.96 -7.59 -2.12
C GLY A 118 -13.71 -6.71 -2.05
N PHE A 119 -13.56 -5.79 -3.02
CA PHE A 119 -12.48 -4.80 -3.03
C PHE A 119 -12.55 -3.88 -1.80
N PHE A 120 -13.71 -3.27 -1.53
CA PHE A 120 -13.88 -2.39 -0.38
C PHE A 120 -13.62 -3.11 0.95
N LEU A 121 -14.12 -4.34 1.09
CA LEU A 121 -13.92 -5.14 2.28
C LEU A 121 -12.45 -5.52 2.48
N SER A 122 -11.77 -5.99 1.42
CA SER A 122 -10.35 -6.34 1.47
C SER A 122 -9.48 -5.12 1.75
N TYR A 123 -9.80 -3.98 1.13
CA TYR A 123 -9.12 -2.71 1.35
C TYR A 123 -9.26 -2.25 2.80
N THR A 124 -10.47 -2.35 3.36
CA THR A 124 -10.75 -1.94 4.75
C THR A 124 -10.03 -2.86 5.74
N ILE A 125 -10.10 -4.18 5.54
CA ILE A 125 -9.43 -5.15 6.41
C ILE A 125 -7.91 -4.97 6.38
N SER A 126 -7.31 -4.88 5.18
CA SER A 126 -5.86 -4.70 5.03
C SER A 126 -5.38 -3.40 5.68
N THR A 127 -6.15 -2.33 5.55
CA THR A 127 -5.89 -1.04 6.21
C THR A 127 -5.95 -1.14 7.73
N ILE A 128 -6.98 -1.78 8.29
CA ILE A 128 -7.11 -1.99 9.73
C ILE A 128 -5.94 -2.83 10.27
N VAL A 129 -5.62 -3.94 9.60
CA VAL A 129 -4.51 -4.82 10.00
C VAL A 129 -3.18 -4.07 9.95
N SER A 130 -2.91 -3.34 8.86
CA SER A 130 -1.68 -2.57 8.70
C SER A 130 -1.52 -1.49 9.79
N THR A 131 -2.59 -0.74 10.08
CA THR A 131 -2.56 0.29 11.12
C THR A 131 -2.40 -0.29 12.52
N LEU A 132 -3.02 -1.43 12.83
CA LEU A 132 -2.83 -2.13 14.10
C LEU A 132 -1.39 -2.61 14.29
N ILE A 133 -0.81 -3.25 13.27
CA ILE A 133 0.59 -3.71 13.31
C ILE A 133 1.54 -2.54 13.55
N THR A 134 1.35 -1.41 12.84
CA THR A 134 2.17 -0.22 13.04
C THR A 134 2.06 0.32 14.47
N ARG A 135 0.85 0.42 15.03
CA ARG A 135 0.65 0.87 16.42
C ARG A 135 1.30 -0.05 17.44
N LEU A 136 1.23 -1.37 17.23
CA LEU A 136 1.88 -2.34 18.11
C LEU A 136 3.41 -2.19 18.07
N LYS A 137 3.97 -2.00 16.87
CA LYS A 137 5.40 -1.76 16.70
C LYS A 137 5.85 -0.46 17.36
N GLU A 138 5.13 0.64 17.15
CA GLU A 138 5.40 1.93 17.79
C GLU A 138 5.37 1.82 19.31
N ARG A 139 4.39 1.10 19.87
CA ARG A 139 4.31 0.88 21.32
C ARG A 139 5.51 0.07 21.85
N ALA A 140 5.94 -0.95 21.13
CA ALA A 140 7.10 -1.74 21.50
C ALA A 140 8.41 -0.93 21.45
N GLU A 141 8.58 -0.11 20.41
CA GLU A 141 9.74 0.79 20.28
C GLU A 141 9.74 1.87 21.38
N ASN A 142 8.60 2.47 21.68
CA ASN A 142 8.45 3.45 22.76
C ASN A 142 8.82 2.86 24.12
N ASN A 143 8.34 1.64 24.43
CA ASN A 143 8.68 0.95 25.67
C ASN A 143 10.20 0.68 25.76
N LYS A 144 10.84 0.28 24.65
CA LYS A 144 12.28 0.02 24.60
C LYS A 144 13.09 1.30 24.80
N MET A 145 12.66 2.42 24.22
CA MET A 145 13.29 3.72 24.40
C MET A 145 13.15 4.23 25.84
N GLN A 146 11.97 4.09 26.45
CA GLN A 146 11.74 4.44 27.86
C GLN A 146 12.64 3.62 28.79
N ALA A 147 12.72 2.29 28.60
CA ALA A 147 13.60 1.44 29.39
C ALA A 147 15.09 1.83 29.27
N ALA A 148 15.52 2.28 28.08
CA ALA A 148 16.87 2.80 27.88
C ALA A 148 17.10 4.14 28.59
N LEU A 149 16.12 5.07 28.54
CA LEU A 149 16.16 6.36 29.23
C LEU A 149 16.21 6.20 30.76
N ASP A 150 15.40 5.31 31.32
CA ASP A 150 15.38 5.02 32.76
C ASP A 150 16.73 4.46 33.24
N LYS A 151 17.42 3.70 32.40
CA LYS A 151 18.77 3.18 32.68
C LYS A 151 19.84 4.28 32.71
N TYR A 152 19.70 5.30 31.86
CA TYR A 152 20.62 6.45 31.82
C TYR A 152 20.33 7.49 32.93
N THR A 153 19.09 7.58 33.41
CA THR A 153 18.69 8.59 34.41
C THR A 153 18.91 8.11 35.86
N LYS A 154 19.14 6.80 36.08
CA LYS A 154 19.45 6.20 37.39
C LYS A 154 20.96 6.15 37.74
N HIS A 155 21.82 6.63 36.85
CA HIS A 155 23.24 6.88 37.11
C HIS A 155 23.50 8.38 37.19
#